data_AF-A0AA36IE94-F1
#
_entry.id   AF-A0AA36IE94-F1
#
_cell.length_a   1.000
_cell.length_b   1.000
_cell.length_c   1.000
_cell.angle_alpha   90.00
_cell.angle_beta   90.00
_cell.angle_gamma   90.00
#
_symmetry.space_group_name_H-M   'P 1'
#
loop_
_entity.id
_entity.type
_entity.pdbx_description
1 polymer ?
#
loop_
_entity_poly.entity_id
_entity_poly.type
_entity_poly.pdbx_seq_one_letter_code
_entity_poly.pdbx_strand_id
1 'polypeptide(L)'
;MPRQSTDGLPLLWAVSAAAHRPQYAKVSGAETLWQRPEGEVKGILFIAHGCKHQATDVFSEVTDGWKFESCARSNFGRCLALPEEVEMRNYALSRGYVVMAVSGGSGVQSCWYGERDVDKVVEAVAHVRQAENLATAPLLAMGASSGGAFVGLLPAAQDLNLKCIVPEIMDVQSDLNDKVPTLFIHMPRDHRTARGVKENIQDLQDRNVRVTELSAKPRRVTSEFLQKCVTAELAKKLLRSFEEGGVIDSSGYLQEDPRARGWVSAAKELLPEELDSLEPDESCLAELMNVAWAFHEFTAEFAPQIIDFCEGKDITRGLPTDGWQTSLGSMQVEEYGRSGPLAIAIHGMAKSMVTEWDFTAQHLAEEGYHVLVPNFHSNKDTRPGKISADSAAAVLLDLMKLVGSSKISLLMGKSWGGGMASALVNKPELQVEKMVLVAPASLQPWPASCRAALFWAEDDAVVPIKNAEAQPELLQKLKLFHKERTGGHRILDTYLPAIMEFAEPPALLEVTAEGETKEPAHTRSSLYDHKIILGLVLCVLVAAFLLRKRKNEEPKRSPRPQKLGAAE
;
A
#
# COMPACT_ATOMS: atom_id res chain seq x y z
N MET A 1 53.20 46.71 11.56
CA MET A 1 51.90 46.18 11.12
C MET A 1 51.50 45.08 12.08
N PRO A 2 50.39 45.19 12.83
CA PRO A 2 50.01 44.17 13.79
C PRO A 2 49.31 43.00 13.08
N ARG A 3 49.62 41.78 13.52
CA ARG A 3 48.88 40.55 13.21
C ARG A 3 47.50 40.65 13.86
N GLN A 4 46.45 40.52 13.07
CA GLN A 4 45.10 40.30 13.59
C GLN A 4 44.96 38.83 13.98
N SER A 5 44.67 38.60 15.26
CA SER A 5 44.19 37.35 15.82
C SER A 5 42.77 37.09 15.33
N THR A 6 42.55 35.96 14.69
CA THR A 6 41.23 35.38 14.46
C THR A 6 40.94 34.38 15.59
N ASP A 7 40.70 34.88 16.79
CA ASP A 7 40.10 34.10 17.87
C ASP A 7 38.77 34.76 18.21
N GLY A 8 37.66 34.02 18.02
CA GLY A 8 36.35 34.44 18.51
C GLY A 8 35.17 34.22 17.56
N LEU A 9 34.94 33.01 17.08
CA LEU A 9 33.57 32.57 16.78
C LEU A 9 32.93 32.14 18.13
N PRO A 10 31.77 32.68 18.52
CA PRO A 10 31.33 32.67 19.92
C PRO A 10 30.83 31.28 20.34
N LEU A 11 31.19 30.90 21.57
CA LEU A 11 30.75 29.69 22.31
C LEU A 11 29.24 29.42 22.20
N LEU A 12 28.43 30.48 22.05
CA LEU A 12 26.98 30.43 21.88
C LEU A 12 26.52 29.71 20.61
N TRP A 13 27.22 29.85 19.48
CA TRP A 13 26.89 29.14 18.24
C TRP A 13 27.17 27.64 18.39
N ALA A 14 28.32 27.28 18.98
CA ALA A 14 28.71 25.88 19.18
C ALA A 14 27.76 25.14 20.14
N VAL A 15 27.27 25.81 21.19
CA VAL A 15 26.26 25.26 22.11
C VAL A 15 24.90 25.12 21.42
N SER A 16 24.49 26.09 20.58
CA SER A 16 23.25 26.01 19.80
C SER A 16 23.29 24.85 18.80
N ALA A 17 24.37 24.71 18.02
CA ALA A 17 24.50 23.61 17.06
C ALA A 17 24.58 22.23 17.74
N ALA A 18 25.17 22.14 18.95
CA ALA A 18 25.22 20.90 19.71
C ALA A 18 23.84 20.43 20.20
N ALA A 19 22.93 21.36 20.52
CA ALA A 19 21.59 21.05 21.01
C ALA A 19 20.66 20.44 19.93
N HIS A 20 21.00 20.61 18.64
CA HIS A 20 20.20 20.11 17.51
C HIS A 20 20.79 18.88 16.83
N ARG A 21 21.90 18.34 17.38
CA ARG A 21 22.50 17.09 16.90
C ARG A 21 21.73 15.88 17.41
N PRO A 22 21.75 14.76 16.68
CA PRO A 22 21.25 13.48 17.18
C PRO A 22 21.88 13.08 18.51
N GLN A 23 21.07 12.48 19.36
CA GLN A 23 21.38 11.97 20.69
C GLN A 23 21.11 10.46 20.73
N TYR A 24 21.77 9.76 21.65
CA TYR A 24 21.66 8.31 21.81
C TYR A 24 21.63 7.92 23.29
N ALA A 25 20.75 6.99 23.64
CA ALA A 25 20.76 6.32 24.94
C ALA A 25 20.27 4.87 24.83
N LYS A 26 20.70 4.03 25.78
CA LYS A 26 20.05 2.74 26.05
C LYS A 26 19.09 2.92 27.23
N VAL A 27 17.80 3.05 26.95
CA VAL A 27 16.76 3.24 27.96
C VAL A 27 16.15 1.87 28.26
N SER A 28 16.38 1.37 29.47
CA SER A 28 15.94 0.01 29.88
C SER A 28 16.32 -1.09 28.90
N GLY A 29 17.52 -0.96 28.33
CA GLY A 29 18.07 -1.90 27.34
C GLY A 29 17.59 -1.66 25.90
N ALA A 30 16.59 -0.81 25.67
CA ALA A 30 16.16 -0.40 24.34
C ALA A 30 17.06 0.71 23.80
N GLU A 31 17.59 0.50 22.59
CA GLU A 31 18.32 1.53 21.88
C GLU A 31 17.37 2.63 21.43
N THR A 32 17.64 3.86 21.87
CA THR A 32 16.81 5.04 21.62
C THR A 32 17.67 6.15 21.04
N LEU A 33 17.28 6.64 19.86
CA LEU A 33 17.91 7.76 19.19
C LEU A 33 16.89 8.88 19.04
N TRP A 34 17.30 10.13 19.20
CA TRP A 34 16.43 11.27 18.96
C TRP A 34 17.19 12.50 18.47
N GLN A 35 16.49 13.41 17.81
CA GLN A 35 17.05 14.69 17.38
C GLN A 35 16.05 15.81 17.63
N ARG A 36 16.55 16.90 18.22
CA ARG A 36 15.77 18.11 18.48
C ARG A 36 15.74 19.02 17.23
N PRO A 37 14.57 19.57 16.84
CA PRO A 37 14.48 20.55 15.77
C PRO A 37 15.10 21.88 16.18
N GLU A 38 15.37 22.74 15.20
CA GLU A 38 15.63 24.15 15.47
C GLU A 38 14.34 24.86 15.92
N GLY A 39 14.45 25.81 16.84
CA GLY A 39 13.32 26.63 17.30
C GLY A 39 12.41 25.97 18.34
N GLU A 40 11.12 26.31 18.27
CA GLU A 40 10.10 25.85 19.22
C GLU A 40 9.72 24.38 18.97
N VAL A 41 9.68 23.59 20.04
CA VAL A 41 9.27 22.18 19.99
C VAL A 41 7.76 22.06 20.24
N LYS A 42 7.05 21.52 19.25
CA LYS A 42 5.61 21.26 19.31
C LYS A 42 5.26 19.94 19.96
N GLY A 43 6.16 18.96 19.89
CA GLY A 43 5.90 17.59 20.33
C GLY A 43 7.02 16.64 19.95
N ILE A 44 6.74 15.35 20.09
CA ILE A 44 7.63 14.25 19.70
C ILE A 44 6.93 13.47 18.57
N LEU A 45 7.65 13.22 17.47
CA LEU A 45 7.30 12.19 16.49
C LEU A 45 8.14 10.94 16.81
N PHE A 46 7.47 9.86 17.20
CA PHE A 46 8.06 8.55 17.39
C PHE A 46 7.90 7.71 16.11
N ILE A 47 9.01 7.15 15.62
CA ILE A 47 9.06 6.26 14.45
C ILE A 47 9.43 4.83 14.90
N ALA A 48 8.53 3.88 14.65
CA ALA A 48 8.73 2.46 14.90
C ALA A 48 9.10 1.72 13.60
N HIS A 49 10.28 1.10 13.58
CA HIS A 49 10.83 0.45 12.39
C HIS A 49 10.08 -0.83 11.99
N GLY A 50 10.21 -1.25 10.73
CA GLY A 50 9.75 -2.53 10.22
C GLY A 50 10.58 -3.73 10.70
N CYS A 51 10.15 -4.95 10.41
CA CYS A 51 11.02 -6.12 10.64
C CYS A 51 12.34 -5.93 9.89
N LYS A 52 13.46 -6.43 10.44
CA LYS A 52 14.81 -6.30 9.83
C LYS A 52 15.45 -4.92 9.93
N HIS A 53 14.70 -3.91 10.31
CA HIS A 53 15.16 -2.53 10.50
C HIS A 53 15.47 -2.22 11.97
N GLN A 54 16.04 -1.03 12.21
CA GLN A 54 16.34 -0.50 13.56
C GLN A 54 16.18 1.01 13.65
N ALA A 55 16.22 1.58 14.86
CA ALA A 55 16.14 3.03 15.06
C ALA A 55 17.21 3.81 14.30
N THR A 56 18.35 3.18 14.05
CA THR A 56 19.49 3.72 13.30
C THR A 56 19.19 4.09 11.86
N ASP A 57 18.10 3.56 11.29
CA ASP A 57 17.77 3.74 9.87
C ASP A 57 17.26 5.16 9.63
N VAL A 58 16.68 5.77 10.67
CA VAL A 58 16.22 7.17 10.68
C VAL A 58 17.40 8.16 10.76
N PHE A 59 18.57 7.75 11.23
CA PHE A 59 19.70 8.65 11.54
C PHE A 59 20.86 8.50 10.57
N SER A 60 21.60 9.59 10.37
CA SER A 60 22.78 9.62 9.48
C SER A 60 24.05 9.62 10.32
N GLU A 61 25.06 8.83 9.93
CA GLU A 61 26.34 8.79 10.65
C GLU A 61 27.12 10.11 10.50
N VAL A 62 26.99 10.77 9.35
CA VAL A 62 27.60 12.08 9.10
C VAL A 62 26.52 13.07 8.66
N THR A 63 26.53 14.25 9.27
CA THR A 63 25.64 15.37 8.90
C THR A 63 26.45 16.66 8.98
N ASP A 64 26.51 17.41 7.88
CA ASP A 64 27.22 18.70 7.76
C ASP A 64 28.67 18.69 8.29
N GLY A 65 29.40 17.61 7.98
CA GLY A 65 30.80 17.43 8.40
C GLY A 65 30.98 17.04 9.88
N TRP A 66 29.89 16.86 10.63
CA TRP A 66 29.92 16.28 11.98
C TRP A 66 29.58 14.79 11.95
N LYS A 67 30.34 14.00 12.72
CA LYS A 67 30.14 12.55 12.84
C LYS A 67 29.39 12.19 14.12
N PHE A 68 28.31 11.43 13.98
CA PHE A 68 27.55 10.88 15.10
C PHE A 68 28.20 9.60 15.63
N GLU A 69 29.21 9.75 16.49
CA GLU A 69 30.01 8.62 17.03
C GLU A 69 29.18 7.52 17.72
N SER A 70 27.97 7.83 18.17
CA SER A 70 27.08 6.82 18.76
C SER A 70 26.58 5.78 17.76
N CYS A 71 26.56 6.08 16.46
CA CYS A 71 26.19 5.10 15.43
C CYS A 71 27.08 3.85 15.48
N ALA A 72 28.39 4.03 15.71
CA ALA A 72 29.34 2.92 15.84
C ALA A 72 29.08 2.03 17.07
N ARG A 73 28.33 2.53 18.06
CA ARG A 73 27.95 1.81 19.29
C ARG A 73 26.52 1.29 19.25
N SER A 74 25.80 1.55 18.15
CA SER A 74 24.45 1.04 17.98
C SER A 74 24.45 -0.48 17.88
N ASN A 75 23.27 -1.09 18.02
CA ASN A 75 23.10 -2.51 17.81
C ASN A 75 23.60 -2.96 16.42
N PHE A 76 23.39 -2.13 15.39
CA PHE A 76 23.83 -2.40 14.02
C PHE A 76 25.31 -2.05 13.76
N GLY A 77 25.96 -1.32 14.66
CA GLY A 77 27.35 -0.86 14.51
C GLY A 77 27.54 0.29 13.51
N ARG A 78 26.46 0.80 12.90
CA ARG A 78 26.43 1.98 12.03
C ARG A 78 25.01 2.56 11.96
N CYS A 79 24.86 3.76 11.41
CA CYS A 79 23.54 4.28 11.05
C CYS A 79 23.35 4.19 9.54
N LEU A 80 22.26 3.56 9.10
CA LEU A 80 22.00 3.28 7.68
C LEU A 80 21.52 4.51 6.91
N ALA A 81 20.76 5.40 7.57
CA ALA A 81 20.19 6.58 6.92
C ALA A 81 19.32 6.24 5.70
N LEU A 82 18.36 5.32 5.87
CA LEU A 82 17.47 4.90 4.81
C LEU A 82 16.64 6.08 4.28
N PRO A 83 16.39 6.15 2.97
CA PRO A 83 16.03 7.38 2.29
C PRO A 83 14.68 7.96 2.74
N GLU A 84 13.67 7.11 2.91
CA GLU A 84 12.34 7.55 3.31
C GLU A 84 12.31 7.92 4.80
N GLU A 85 12.98 7.16 5.67
CA GLU A 85 13.07 7.44 7.11
C GLU A 85 13.78 8.77 7.37
N VAL A 86 14.88 9.04 6.65
CA VAL A 86 15.60 10.31 6.71
C VAL A 86 14.74 11.46 6.20
N GLU A 87 14.00 11.27 5.11
CA GLU A 87 13.08 12.27 4.59
C GLU A 87 11.98 12.62 5.60
N MET A 88 11.36 11.60 6.20
CA MET A 88 10.34 11.79 7.24
C MET A 88 10.92 12.51 8.47
N ARG A 89 12.13 12.13 8.92
CA ARG A 89 12.84 12.82 10.00
C ARG A 89 13.03 14.29 9.68
N ASN A 90 13.62 14.59 8.52
CA ASN A 90 13.93 15.96 8.11
C ASN A 90 12.66 16.81 8.01
N TYR A 91 11.59 16.24 7.45
CA TYR A 91 10.28 16.91 7.37
C TYR A 91 9.73 17.21 8.77
N ALA A 92 9.70 16.23 9.67
CA ALA A 92 9.19 16.40 11.03
C ALA A 92 10.02 17.40 11.86
N LEU A 93 11.35 17.40 11.72
CA LEU A 93 12.23 18.40 12.32
C LEU A 93 11.88 19.81 11.81
N SER A 94 11.71 19.98 10.49
CA SER A 94 11.31 21.27 9.90
C SER A 94 9.93 21.75 10.38
N ARG A 95 9.08 20.82 10.82
CA ARG A 95 7.74 21.10 11.37
C ARG A 95 7.75 21.39 12.87
N GLY A 96 8.91 21.31 13.54
CA GLY A 96 9.07 21.60 14.96
C GLY A 96 8.85 20.41 15.89
N TYR A 97 9.00 19.17 15.41
CA TYR A 97 8.90 17.97 16.25
C TYR A 97 10.28 17.42 16.57
N VAL A 98 10.48 16.99 17.82
CA VAL A 98 11.59 16.08 18.15
C VAL A 98 11.31 14.75 17.46
N VAL A 99 12.25 14.26 16.66
CA VAL A 99 12.13 12.95 16.04
C VAL A 99 12.84 11.93 16.91
N MET A 100 12.15 10.87 17.28
CA MET A 100 12.63 9.80 18.14
C MET A 100 12.40 8.45 17.46
N ALA A 101 13.37 7.55 17.53
CA ALA A 101 13.21 6.16 17.10
C ALA A 101 13.76 5.21 18.17
N VAL A 102 13.13 4.05 18.31
CA VAL A 102 13.51 3.00 19.28
C VAL A 102 13.68 1.69 18.54
N SER A 103 14.78 0.98 18.78
CA SER A 103 14.99 -0.36 18.24
C SER A 103 14.21 -1.35 19.10
N GLY A 104 13.11 -1.87 18.55
CA GLY A 104 12.23 -2.87 19.16
C GLY A 104 12.85 -4.27 19.19
N GLY A 105 12.13 -5.24 19.75
CA GLY A 105 12.53 -6.64 19.73
C GLY A 105 13.72 -6.97 20.65
N SER A 106 14.60 -7.87 20.19
CA SER A 106 15.77 -8.38 20.93
C SER A 106 17.13 -8.06 20.30
N GLY A 107 17.19 -7.13 19.34
CA GLY A 107 18.46 -6.70 18.74
C GLY A 107 18.41 -6.51 17.23
N VAL A 108 19.53 -6.83 16.57
CA VAL A 108 19.74 -6.61 15.14
C VAL A 108 18.70 -7.33 14.29
N GLN A 109 18.16 -6.63 13.30
CA GLN A 109 17.23 -7.17 12.32
C GLN A 109 16.02 -7.87 12.95
N SER A 110 15.50 -7.31 14.04
CA SER A 110 14.36 -7.88 14.76
C SER A 110 13.03 -7.26 14.34
N CYS A 111 11.94 -7.91 14.75
CA CYS A 111 10.60 -7.34 14.70
C CYS A 111 10.19 -6.95 16.12
N TRP A 112 9.17 -6.10 16.22
CA TRP A 112 8.54 -5.78 17.51
C TRP A 112 7.88 -7.01 18.14
N TYR A 113 8.02 -7.17 19.46
CA TYR A 113 7.40 -8.26 20.24
C TYR A 113 6.03 -7.87 20.83
N GLY A 114 5.30 -7.00 20.13
CA GLY A 114 3.97 -6.53 20.53
C GLY A 114 3.99 -5.86 21.90
N GLU A 115 3.09 -6.28 22.79
CA GLU A 115 2.92 -5.71 24.13
C GLU A 115 4.21 -5.65 24.96
N ARG A 116 5.15 -6.58 24.75
CA ARG A 116 6.42 -6.63 25.49
C ARG A 116 7.33 -5.43 25.24
N ASP A 117 7.12 -4.74 24.12
CA ASP A 117 7.91 -3.56 23.76
C ASP A 117 7.19 -2.24 24.12
N VAL A 118 5.93 -2.29 24.58
CA VAL A 118 5.16 -1.09 24.95
C VAL A 118 5.83 -0.38 26.12
N ASP A 119 6.16 -1.10 27.19
CA ASP A 119 6.81 -0.52 28.37
C ASP A 119 8.16 0.13 28.03
N LYS A 120 8.94 -0.51 27.14
CA LYS A 120 10.22 0.04 26.66
C LYS A 120 10.03 1.39 25.97
N VAL A 121 9.00 1.53 25.14
CA VAL A 121 8.71 2.79 24.44
C VAL A 121 8.16 3.84 25.40
N VAL A 122 7.32 3.47 26.37
CA VAL A 122 6.85 4.38 27.42
C VAL A 122 8.04 4.96 28.19
N GLU A 123 8.98 4.11 28.61
CA GLU A 123 10.19 4.55 29.31
C GLU A 123 11.12 5.39 28.42
N ALA A 124 11.29 5.03 27.15
CA ALA A 124 12.07 5.80 26.19
C ALA A 124 11.45 7.20 25.94
N VAL A 125 10.13 7.30 25.81
CA VAL A 125 9.43 8.59 25.66
C VAL A 125 9.59 9.44 26.92
N ALA A 126 9.48 8.84 28.11
CA ALA A 126 9.73 9.54 29.37
C ALA A 126 11.18 10.07 29.46
N HIS A 127 12.15 9.26 29.05
CA HIS A 127 13.56 9.65 29.00
C HIS A 127 13.79 10.84 28.06
N VAL A 128 13.28 10.78 26.82
CA VAL A 128 13.44 11.88 25.85
C VAL A 128 12.75 13.14 26.33
N ARG A 129 11.55 13.04 26.94
CA ARG A 129 10.89 14.19 27.56
C ARG A 129 11.73 14.83 28.65
N GLN A 130 12.37 14.03 29.49
CA GLN A 130 13.25 14.55 30.52
C GLN A 130 14.50 15.21 29.92
N ALA A 131 15.16 14.55 28.97
CA ALA A 131 16.38 15.03 28.33
C ALA A 131 16.17 16.35 27.57
N GLU A 132 15.01 16.48 26.92
CA GLU A 132 14.66 17.63 26.07
C GLU A 132 13.80 18.69 26.80
N ASN A 133 13.51 18.46 28.09
CA ASN A 133 12.67 19.28 28.93
C ASN A 133 11.25 19.50 28.36
N LEU A 134 10.62 18.42 27.87
CA LEU A 134 9.35 18.39 27.14
C LEU A 134 8.19 17.79 27.94
N ALA A 135 8.15 17.98 29.26
CA ALA A 135 7.05 17.64 30.19
C ALA A 135 6.02 16.62 29.63
N THR A 136 4.78 17.04 29.38
CA THR A 136 3.73 16.21 28.77
C THR A 136 3.52 16.56 27.29
N ALA A 137 4.58 16.89 26.55
CA ALA A 137 4.47 17.26 25.14
C ALA A 137 3.75 16.16 24.33
N PRO A 138 2.93 16.53 23.33
CA PRO A 138 2.17 15.56 22.54
C PRO A 138 3.09 14.57 21.83
N LEU A 139 2.66 13.31 21.79
CA LEU A 139 3.32 12.24 21.03
C LEU A 139 2.52 11.94 19.76
N LEU A 140 3.19 11.99 18.62
CA LEU A 140 2.73 11.41 17.36
C LEU A 140 3.48 10.10 17.20
N ALA A 141 2.80 9.00 16.86
CA ALA A 141 3.48 7.73 16.64
C ALA A 141 3.21 7.23 15.22
N MET A 142 4.25 6.84 14.51
CA MET A 142 4.15 6.18 13.21
C MET A 142 5.03 4.95 13.17
N GLY A 143 4.72 4.01 12.30
CA GLY A 143 5.60 2.87 12.07
C GLY A 143 5.17 2.03 10.89
N ALA A 144 6.10 1.25 10.35
CA ALA A 144 5.85 0.40 9.18
C ALA A 144 5.89 -1.09 9.55
N SER A 145 5.05 -1.89 8.90
CA SER A 145 5.00 -3.35 9.05
C SER A 145 4.84 -3.74 10.53
N SER A 146 5.77 -4.53 11.12
CA SER A 146 5.70 -4.84 12.56
C SER A 146 5.70 -3.61 13.48
N GLY A 147 6.34 -2.51 13.06
CA GLY A 147 6.26 -1.21 13.73
C GLY A 147 4.88 -0.55 13.58
N GLY A 148 4.22 -0.74 12.44
CA GLY A 148 2.83 -0.31 12.19
C GLY A 148 1.84 -1.04 13.10
N ALA A 149 1.99 -2.37 13.22
CA ALA A 149 1.21 -3.16 14.17
C ALA A 149 1.49 -2.71 15.62
N PHE A 150 2.76 -2.45 15.95
CA PHE A 150 3.18 -2.01 17.28
C PHE A 150 2.56 -0.65 17.66
N VAL A 151 2.58 0.35 16.79
CA VAL A 151 1.96 1.65 17.11
C VAL A 151 0.45 1.53 17.32
N GLY A 152 -0.18 0.50 16.74
CA GLY A 152 -1.57 0.11 17.01
C GLY A 152 -1.86 -0.31 18.46
N LEU A 153 -0.84 -0.70 19.24
CA LEU A 153 -0.98 -1.07 20.65
C LEU A 153 -0.90 0.14 21.60
N LEU A 154 -0.27 1.23 21.16
CA LEU A 154 -0.02 2.42 21.98
C LEU A 154 -1.29 3.17 22.47
N PRO A 155 -2.44 3.12 21.79
CA PRO A 155 -3.68 3.70 22.32
C PRO A 155 -4.12 3.13 23.69
N ALA A 156 -3.73 1.89 24.00
CA ALA A 156 -4.00 1.26 25.30
C ALA A 156 -2.97 1.62 26.39
N ALA A 157 -1.84 2.21 26.03
CA ALA A 157 -0.79 2.59 26.96
C ALA A 157 -1.12 3.91 27.70
N GLN A 158 -0.70 3.99 28.96
CA GLN A 158 -0.89 5.20 29.79
C GLN A 158 0.28 6.18 29.58
N ASP A 159 0.07 7.45 29.96
CA ASP A 159 1.10 8.50 30.06
C ASP A 159 1.84 8.91 28.77
N LEU A 160 1.40 8.48 27.60
CA LEU A 160 2.01 8.89 26.33
C LEU A 160 1.53 10.25 25.80
N ASN A 161 0.40 10.80 26.24
CA ASN A 161 -0.27 11.96 25.59
C ASN A 161 -0.31 11.81 24.05
N LEU A 162 -0.72 10.62 23.61
CA LEU A 162 -0.76 10.22 22.21
C LEU A 162 -1.84 11.03 21.46
N LYS A 163 -1.46 11.71 20.38
CA LYS A 163 -2.36 12.56 19.57
C LYS A 163 -2.84 11.89 18.30
N CYS A 164 -2.04 10.99 17.74
CA CYS A 164 -2.40 10.21 16.57
C CYS A 164 -1.51 8.95 16.52
N ILE A 165 -1.98 7.95 15.78
CA ILE A 165 -1.13 6.87 15.28
C ILE A 165 -1.19 6.80 13.76
N VAL A 166 -0.08 6.44 13.15
CA VAL A 166 0.05 6.23 11.70
C VAL A 166 0.67 4.86 11.42
N PRO A 167 -0.16 3.80 11.34
CA PRO A 167 0.27 2.49 10.90
C PRO A 167 0.49 2.54 9.38
N GLU A 168 1.73 2.38 8.95
CA GLU A 168 2.08 2.16 7.56
C GLU A 168 2.15 0.67 7.27
N ILE A 169 1.70 0.29 6.08
CA ILE A 169 1.77 -1.07 5.50
C ILE A 169 1.41 -2.17 6.53
N MET A 170 0.41 -1.89 7.38
CA MET A 170 -0.03 -2.82 8.41
C MET A 170 -1.44 -2.47 8.91
N ASP A 171 -2.25 -3.50 9.17
CA ASP A 171 -3.49 -3.42 9.95
C ASP A 171 -3.20 -3.50 11.47
N VAL A 172 -4.15 -3.09 12.31
CA VAL A 172 -3.96 -2.99 13.77
C VAL A 172 -5.04 -3.74 14.54
N GLN A 173 -4.77 -3.98 15.83
CA GLN A 173 -5.78 -4.40 16.80
C GLN A 173 -6.66 -3.20 17.14
N SER A 174 -7.64 -2.94 16.26
CA SER A 174 -8.44 -1.73 16.34
C SER A 174 -9.24 -1.64 17.64
N ASP A 175 -9.64 -2.75 18.23
CA ASP A 175 -10.36 -2.85 19.51
C ASP A 175 -9.63 -2.19 20.69
N LEU A 176 -8.31 -2.01 20.60
CA LEU A 176 -7.52 -1.30 21.62
C LEU A 176 -7.61 0.24 21.52
N ASN A 177 -8.23 0.77 20.46
CA ASN A 177 -8.27 2.20 20.17
C ASN A 177 -9.70 2.76 20.10
N ASP A 178 -10.15 3.40 21.20
CA ASP A 178 -11.49 4.00 21.26
C ASP A 178 -11.50 5.52 21.02
N LYS A 179 -10.36 6.17 20.80
CA LYS A 179 -10.30 7.65 20.77
C LYS A 179 -9.14 8.28 20.01
N VAL A 180 -8.05 7.55 19.78
CA VAL A 180 -6.84 8.11 19.18
C VAL A 180 -7.03 8.20 17.67
N PRO A 181 -6.95 9.39 17.05
CA PRO A 181 -7.02 9.52 15.60
C PRO A 181 -6.02 8.61 14.89
N THR A 182 -6.46 7.94 13.83
CA THR A 182 -5.64 6.98 13.08
C THR A 182 -5.60 7.33 11.60
N LEU A 183 -4.40 7.48 11.05
CA LEU A 183 -4.19 7.59 9.60
C LEU A 183 -3.51 6.32 9.14
N PHE A 184 -4.18 5.51 8.34
CA PHE A 184 -3.53 4.37 7.70
C PHE A 184 -2.79 4.83 6.44
N ILE A 185 -1.59 4.31 6.24
CA ILE A 185 -0.91 4.40 4.95
C ILE A 185 -0.69 2.98 4.47
N HIS A 186 -1.18 2.65 3.29
CA HIS A 186 -1.01 1.32 2.74
C HIS A 186 -0.56 1.39 1.29
N MET A 187 -0.02 0.30 0.81
CA MET A 187 0.39 0.15 -0.57
C MET A 187 -0.57 -0.83 -1.26
N PRO A 188 -1.09 -0.52 -2.45
CA PRO A 188 -2.20 -1.25 -3.05
C PRO A 188 -1.82 -2.66 -3.51
N ARG A 189 -0.53 -2.94 -3.80
CA ARG A 189 -0.10 -4.28 -4.21
C ARG A 189 -0.01 -5.27 -3.04
N ASP A 190 0.09 -4.80 -1.80
CA ASP A 190 -0.12 -5.67 -0.64
C ASP A 190 -1.61 -5.77 -0.32
N HIS A 191 -2.26 -6.67 -1.06
CA HIS A 191 -3.69 -6.90 -0.98
C HIS A 191 -4.15 -7.38 0.39
N ARG A 192 -3.30 -8.11 1.12
CA ARG A 192 -3.64 -8.64 2.43
C ARG A 192 -3.78 -7.48 3.41
N THR A 193 -2.77 -6.63 3.48
CA THR A 193 -2.76 -5.47 4.37
C THR A 193 -3.83 -4.46 3.97
N ALA A 194 -3.98 -4.16 2.68
CA ALA A 194 -5.01 -3.23 2.21
C ALA A 194 -6.43 -3.67 2.63
N ARG A 195 -6.70 -4.98 2.64
CA ARG A 195 -7.96 -5.53 3.14
C ARG A 195 -8.11 -5.33 4.65
N GLY A 196 -7.08 -5.66 5.44
CA GLY A 196 -7.11 -5.47 6.90
C GLY A 196 -7.31 -4.01 7.31
N VAL A 197 -6.63 -3.08 6.61
CA VAL A 197 -6.81 -1.63 6.80
C VAL A 197 -8.26 -1.22 6.57
N LYS A 198 -8.89 -1.69 5.48
CA LYS A 198 -10.30 -1.40 5.20
C LYS A 198 -11.23 -1.89 6.31
N GLU A 199 -10.96 -3.07 6.87
CA GLU A 199 -11.72 -3.62 8.00
C GLU A 199 -11.52 -2.77 9.27
N ASN A 200 -10.30 -2.36 9.59
CA ASN A 200 -10.03 -1.49 10.74
C ASN A 200 -10.67 -0.10 10.59
N ILE A 201 -10.67 0.48 9.39
CA ILE A 201 -11.30 1.78 9.15
C ILE A 201 -12.79 1.70 9.47
N GLN A 202 -13.48 0.65 9.03
CA GLN A 202 -14.90 0.45 9.33
C GLN A 202 -15.12 0.33 10.84
N ASP A 203 -14.34 -0.50 11.53
CA ASP A 203 -14.46 -0.70 12.98
C ASP A 203 -14.17 0.57 13.80
N LEU A 204 -13.17 1.36 13.41
CA LEU A 204 -12.85 2.64 14.04
C LEU A 204 -13.93 3.70 13.76
N GLN A 205 -14.50 3.72 12.56
CA GLN A 205 -15.63 4.61 12.22
C GLN A 205 -16.88 4.28 13.04
N ASP A 206 -17.19 2.99 13.21
CA ASP A 206 -18.34 2.53 14.01
C ASP A 206 -18.22 2.95 15.48
N ARG A 207 -16.98 3.13 15.97
CA ARG A 207 -16.68 3.66 17.31
C ARG A 207 -16.46 5.17 17.37
N ASN A 208 -16.75 5.90 16.28
CA ASN A 208 -16.58 7.34 16.15
C ASN A 208 -15.13 7.83 16.35
N VAL A 209 -14.14 7.00 16.06
CA VAL A 209 -12.74 7.41 16.02
C VAL A 209 -12.47 8.13 14.70
N ARG A 210 -11.75 9.26 14.74
CA ARG A 210 -11.31 9.96 13.53
C ARG A 210 -10.31 9.08 12.78
N VAL A 211 -10.70 8.58 11.61
CA VAL A 211 -9.88 7.68 10.82
C VAL A 211 -9.99 8.00 9.33
N THR A 212 -8.89 7.81 8.61
CA THR A 212 -8.82 7.85 7.13
C THR A 212 -7.61 7.05 6.65
N GLU A 213 -7.48 6.87 5.35
CA GLU A 213 -6.31 6.25 4.72
C GLU A 213 -5.69 7.13 3.64
N LEU A 214 -4.43 6.82 3.32
CA LEU A 214 -3.73 7.21 2.10
C LEU A 214 -3.12 5.96 1.45
N SER A 215 -3.11 5.93 0.13
CA SER A 215 -2.58 4.80 -0.63
C SER A 215 -1.35 5.23 -1.41
N ALA A 216 -0.18 4.71 -1.04
CA ALA A 216 1.08 4.92 -1.76
C ALA A 216 1.07 4.05 -3.02
N LYS A 217 0.90 4.66 -4.19
CA LYS A 217 0.75 3.96 -5.47
C LYS A 217 2.11 3.63 -6.10
N PRO A 218 2.20 2.67 -7.04
CA PRO A 218 3.44 2.45 -7.78
C PRO A 218 3.95 3.74 -8.41
N ARG A 219 5.25 3.97 -8.33
CA ARG A 219 5.90 5.22 -8.77
C ARG A 219 6.84 4.96 -9.94
N ARG A 220 6.99 5.98 -10.77
CA ARG A 220 8.01 5.96 -11.83
C ARG A 220 9.38 6.05 -11.20
N VAL A 221 10.26 5.15 -11.60
CA VAL A 221 11.69 5.29 -11.38
C VAL A 221 12.19 6.36 -12.36
N THR A 222 12.56 7.51 -11.82
CA THR A 222 13.08 8.66 -12.58
C THR A 222 14.48 9.00 -12.09
N SER A 223 15.20 9.84 -12.83
CA SER A 223 16.52 10.28 -12.38
C SER A 223 16.45 11.10 -11.09
N GLU A 224 15.37 11.85 -10.89
CA GLU A 224 15.07 12.64 -9.70
C GLU A 224 14.73 11.73 -8.52
N PHE A 225 14.00 10.65 -8.77
CA PHE A 225 13.71 9.64 -7.75
C PHE A 225 14.99 8.95 -7.24
N LEU A 226 15.87 8.52 -8.14
CA LEU A 226 17.13 7.86 -7.79
C LEU A 226 18.14 8.80 -7.09
N GLN A 227 18.02 10.11 -7.29
CA GLN A 227 18.90 11.10 -6.66
C GLN A 227 18.81 11.14 -5.13
N LYS A 228 17.81 10.49 -4.53
CA LYS A 228 17.75 10.28 -3.08
C LYS A 228 18.91 9.41 -2.56
N CYS A 229 19.46 8.52 -3.38
CA CYS A 229 20.56 7.62 -2.99
C CYS A 229 21.88 7.92 -3.70
N VAL A 230 21.84 8.47 -4.91
CA VAL A 230 23.02 8.63 -5.76
C VAL A 230 23.14 10.04 -6.35
N THR A 231 24.30 10.37 -6.89
CA THR A 231 24.49 11.66 -7.59
C THR A 231 23.61 11.76 -8.84
N ALA A 232 23.29 12.98 -9.27
CA ALA A 232 22.47 13.21 -10.47
C ALA A 232 23.07 12.59 -11.74
N GLU A 233 24.39 12.53 -11.86
CA GLU A 233 25.06 11.87 -13.00
C GLU A 233 24.84 10.35 -12.96
N LEU A 234 25.02 9.73 -11.79
CA LEU A 234 24.87 8.29 -11.63
C LEU A 234 23.41 7.86 -11.75
N ALA A 235 22.47 8.66 -11.23
CA ALA A 235 21.03 8.44 -11.39
C ALA A 235 20.62 8.34 -12.88
N LYS A 236 21.14 9.22 -13.74
CA LYS A 236 20.87 9.18 -15.19
C LYS A 236 21.44 7.94 -15.86
N LYS A 237 22.62 7.49 -15.44
CA LYS A 237 23.24 6.26 -15.95
C LYS A 237 22.45 5.02 -15.53
N LEU A 238 22.04 4.95 -14.25
CA LEU A 238 21.22 3.87 -13.73
C LEU A 238 19.86 3.81 -14.42
N LEU A 239 19.18 4.95 -14.59
CA LEU A 239 17.89 5.00 -15.28
C LEU A 239 18.00 4.39 -16.68
N ARG A 240 19.02 4.79 -17.46
CA ARG A 240 19.26 4.21 -18.78
C ARG A 240 19.55 2.71 -18.73
N SER A 241 20.37 2.26 -17.77
CA SER A 241 20.65 0.84 -17.57
C SER A 241 19.38 0.04 -17.25
N PHE A 242 18.48 0.61 -16.45
CA PHE A 242 17.19 0.00 -16.13
C PHE A 242 16.26 -0.06 -17.34
N GLU A 243 16.25 0.95 -18.20
CA GLU A 243 15.50 0.94 -19.47
C GLU A 243 16.04 -0.12 -20.42
N GLU A 244 17.36 -0.13 -20.66
CA GLU A 244 18.04 -1.07 -21.58
C GLU A 244 17.97 -2.52 -21.08
N GLY A 245 18.02 -2.71 -19.76
CA GLY A 245 17.92 -4.01 -19.10
C GLY A 245 16.49 -4.51 -18.89
N GLY A 246 15.47 -3.74 -19.28
CA GLY A 246 14.06 -4.11 -19.09
C GLY A 246 13.60 -4.17 -17.64
N VAL A 247 14.32 -3.54 -16.72
CA VAL A 247 13.94 -3.43 -15.30
C VAL A 247 12.69 -2.56 -15.15
N ILE A 248 12.60 -1.51 -15.96
CA ILE A 248 11.44 -0.63 -16.04
C ILE A 248 10.79 -0.68 -17.42
N ASP A 249 9.50 -0.38 -17.48
CA ASP A 249 8.73 -0.28 -18.72
C ASP A 249 8.95 1.08 -19.42
N SER A 250 8.35 1.24 -20.61
CA SER A 250 8.40 2.49 -21.38
C SER A 250 7.77 3.71 -20.67
N SER A 251 7.01 3.50 -19.60
CA SER A 251 6.43 4.54 -18.77
C SER A 251 7.27 4.83 -17.51
N GLY A 252 8.35 4.08 -17.29
CA GLY A 252 9.29 4.22 -16.18
C GLY A 252 8.88 3.45 -14.91
N TYR A 253 7.96 2.51 -14.97
CA TYR A 253 7.57 1.69 -13.81
C TYR A 253 8.30 0.35 -13.78
N LEU A 254 8.56 -0.17 -12.59
CA LEU A 254 9.14 -1.50 -12.41
C LEU A 254 8.24 -2.59 -13.00
N GLN A 255 8.84 -3.51 -13.75
CA GLN A 255 8.14 -4.63 -14.38
C GLN A 255 7.94 -5.83 -13.43
N GLU A 256 8.82 -5.97 -12.44
CA GLU A 256 8.80 -7.06 -11.47
C GLU A 256 9.01 -6.54 -10.04
N ASP A 257 8.68 -7.37 -9.06
CA ASP A 257 8.95 -7.08 -7.65
C ASP A 257 10.46 -6.96 -7.43
N PRO A 258 10.98 -5.81 -6.97
CA PRO A 258 12.41 -5.59 -6.79
C PRO A 258 13.04 -6.49 -5.72
N ARG A 259 12.24 -7.11 -4.85
CA ARG A 259 12.71 -8.15 -3.92
C ARG A 259 13.12 -9.45 -4.62
N ALA A 260 12.70 -9.66 -5.88
CA ALA A 260 13.22 -10.72 -6.74
C ALA A 260 14.65 -10.44 -7.25
N ARG A 261 15.14 -9.20 -7.07
CA ARG A 261 16.51 -8.76 -7.35
C ARG A 261 16.95 -8.82 -8.82
N GLY A 262 16.06 -8.96 -9.81
CA GLY A 262 16.48 -8.95 -11.23
C GLY A 262 17.05 -7.61 -11.69
N TRP A 263 16.72 -6.51 -11.00
CA TRP A 263 17.31 -5.19 -11.23
C TRP A 263 18.79 -5.05 -10.83
N VAL A 264 19.29 -5.92 -9.94
CA VAL A 264 20.62 -5.78 -9.33
C VAL A 264 21.73 -5.89 -10.37
N SER A 265 21.59 -6.74 -11.38
CA SER A 265 22.58 -6.88 -12.46
C SER A 265 22.77 -5.56 -13.23
N ALA A 266 21.67 -4.87 -13.54
CA ALA A 266 21.69 -3.58 -14.24
C ALA A 266 22.27 -2.44 -13.38
N ALA A 267 22.20 -2.55 -12.05
CA ALA A 267 22.77 -1.58 -11.12
C ALA A 267 24.25 -1.83 -10.81
N LYS A 268 24.64 -3.10 -10.61
CA LYS A 268 25.95 -3.51 -10.10
C LYS A 268 27.13 -3.11 -10.98
N GLU A 269 26.93 -2.99 -12.29
CA GLU A 269 27.97 -2.53 -13.21
C GLU A 269 28.32 -1.04 -13.04
N LEU A 270 27.38 -0.26 -12.48
CA LEU A 270 27.49 1.19 -12.34
C LEU A 270 27.72 1.63 -10.89
N LEU A 271 27.29 0.83 -9.93
CA LEU A 271 27.33 1.15 -8.50
C LEU A 271 28.43 0.36 -7.78
N PRO A 272 29.51 1.04 -7.35
CA PRO A 272 30.50 0.43 -6.47
C PRO A 272 29.89 0.12 -5.08
N GLU A 273 30.34 -0.98 -4.47
CA GLU A 273 29.83 -1.50 -3.19
C GLU A 273 30.01 -0.50 -2.03
N GLU A 274 30.99 0.40 -2.13
CA GLU A 274 31.22 1.46 -1.14
C GLU A 274 30.14 2.55 -1.14
N LEU A 275 29.40 2.72 -2.24
CA LEU A 275 28.29 3.68 -2.33
C LEU A 275 26.96 3.05 -1.91
N ASP A 276 26.72 1.82 -2.33
CA ASP A 276 25.49 1.09 -2.01
C ASP A 276 25.75 -0.42 -2.08
N SER A 277 25.37 -1.17 -1.04
CA SER A 277 25.58 -2.62 -0.96
C SER A 277 24.69 -3.40 -1.92
N LEU A 278 23.57 -2.81 -2.36
CA LEU A 278 22.46 -3.49 -3.06
C LEU A 278 21.84 -4.65 -2.27
N GLU A 279 22.18 -4.82 -0.99
CA GLU A 279 21.61 -5.85 -0.12
C GLU A 279 20.23 -5.43 0.42
N PRO A 280 19.26 -6.35 0.51
CA PRO A 280 17.95 -6.03 1.08
C PRO A 280 18.06 -5.51 2.51
N ASP A 281 17.15 -4.64 2.91
CA ASP A 281 17.02 -4.09 4.28
C ASP A 281 18.23 -3.21 4.71
N GLU A 282 19.18 -2.96 3.82
CA GLU A 282 20.39 -2.13 4.07
C GLU A 282 20.71 -1.14 2.95
N SER A 283 20.39 -1.50 1.71
CA SER A 283 20.68 -0.72 0.51
C SER A 283 19.68 0.42 0.34
N CYS A 284 20.20 1.64 0.19
CA CYS A 284 19.37 2.80 -0.12
C CYS A 284 18.58 2.58 -1.42
N LEU A 285 19.26 2.08 -2.47
CA LEU A 285 18.62 1.83 -3.75
C LEU A 285 17.61 0.68 -3.69
N ALA A 286 17.88 -0.40 -2.96
CA ALA A 286 16.91 -1.48 -2.80
C ALA A 286 15.61 -0.99 -2.14
N GLU A 287 15.73 -0.16 -1.09
CA GLU A 287 14.55 0.41 -0.43
C GLU A 287 13.79 1.37 -1.34
N LEU A 288 14.47 2.24 -2.10
CA LEU A 288 13.78 3.07 -3.09
C LEU A 288 13.03 2.24 -4.14
N MET A 289 13.61 1.14 -4.60
CA MET A 289 12.95 0.28 -5.58
C MET A 289 11.70 -0.37 -4.96
N ASN A 290 11.78 -0.81 -3.70
CA ASN A 290 10.64 -1.33 -2.95
C ASN A 290 9.50 -0.29 -2.82
N VAL A 291 9.84 0.97 -2.52
CA VAL A 291 8.89 2.10 -2.50
C VAL A 291 8.25 2.30 -3.88
N ALA A 292 9.04 2.29 -4.96
CA ALA A 292 8.54 2.46 -6.31
C ALA A 292 7.60 1.32 -6.74
N TRP A 293 7.85 0.10 -6.25
CA TRP A 293 6.99 -1.05 -6.50
C TRP A 293 5.66 -0.96 -5.76
N ALA A 294 5.61 -0.27 -4.61
CA ALA A 294 4.41 -0.08 -3.81
C ALA A 294 3.72 -1.40 -3.39
N PHE A 295 4.47 -2.26 -2.69
CA PHE A 295 3.94 -3.48 -2.07
C PHE A 295 3.96 -3.39 -0.54
N HIS A 296 5.12 -3.42 0.11
CA HIS A 296 5.22 -3.48 1.57
C HIS A 296 6.49 -2.77 2.03
N GLU A 297 6.52 -1.44 1.89
CA GLU A 297 7.66 -0.61 2.30
C GLU A 297 7.27 0.61 3.14
N PHE A 298 8.17 1.09 4.01
CA PHE A 298 8.05 2.39 4.68
C PHE A 298 8.06 3.52 3.64
N THR A 299 7.26 4.58 3.83
CA THR A 299 7.32 5.74 2.93
C THR A 299 7.08 7.09 3.59
N ALA A 300 7.87 8.08 3.16
CA ALA A 300 7.70 9.48 3.51
C ALA A 300 6.91 10.29 2.48
N GLU A 301 6.33 9.65 1.45
CA GLU A 301 5.55 10.32 0.39
C GLU A 301 4.48 11.26 0.96
N PHE A 302 3.88 10.88 2.09
CA PHE A 302 2.81 11.61 2.75
C PHE A 302 3.25 12.36 4.01
N ALA A 303 4.55 12.63 4.20
CA ALA A 303 5.05 13.33 5.38
C ALA A 303 4.27 14.62 5.75
N PRO A 304 3.89 15.51 4.79
CA PRO A 304 3.02 16.64 5.07
C PRO A 304 1.65 16.25 5.63
N GLN A 305 0.98 15.29 4.99
CA GLN A 305 -0.35 14.82 5.35
C GLN A 305 -0.35 14.08 6.68
N ILE A 306 0.70 13.30 6.98
CA ILE A 306 0.91 12.66 8.28
C ILE A 306 0.86 13.70 9.39
N ILE A 307 1.73 14.72 9.32
CA ILE A 307 1.80 15.75 10.36
C ILE A 307 0.52 16.58 10.40
N ASP A 308 -0.05 16.96 9.25
CA ASP A 308 -1.29 17.72 9.21
C ASP A 308 -2.48 16.94 9.79
N PHE A 309 -2.58 15.63 9.53
CA PHE A 309 -3.59 14.78 10.14
C PHE A 309 -3.46 14.77 11.66
N CYS A 310 -2.24 14.60 12.16
CA CYS A 310 -1.94 14.56 13.58
C CYS A 310 -2.15 15.90 14.30
N GLU A 311 -1.98 17.02 13.57
CA GLU A 311 -2.32 18.37 14.02
C GLU A 311 -3.84 18.67 13.96
N GLY A 312 -4.66 17.70 13.54
CA GLY A 312 -6.12 17.83 13.47
C GLY A 312 -6.63 18.53 12.21
N LYS A 313 -5.79 18.70 11.19
CA LYS A 313 -6.18 19.32 9.92
C LYS A 313 -6.87 18.32 8.99
N ASP A 314 -7.57 18.87 8.00
CA ASP A 314 -8.11 18.13 6.86
C ASP A 314 -7.01 17.93 5.82
N ILE A 315 -6.69 16.67 5.55
CA ILE A 315 -5.60 16.25 4.66
C ILE A 315 -6.05 16.02 3.22
N THR A 316 -7.34 16.22 2.92
CA THR A 316 -7.85 16.12 1.55
C THR A 316 -7.42 17.32 0.68
N ARG A 317 -6.92 18.40 1.30
CA ARG A 317 -6.36 19.57 0.60
C ARG A 317 -4.84 19.38 0.42
N GLY A 318 -4.41 19.03 -0.78
CA GLY A 318 -2.98 18.97 -1.14
C GLY A 318 -2.43 17.57 -1.42
N LEU A 319 -3.27 16.53 -1.45
CA LEU A 319 -2.91 15.31 -2.19
C LEU A 319 -2.67 15.68 -3.65
N PRO A 320 -1.66 15.08 -4.34
CA PRO A 320 -1.36 15.40 -5.72
C PRO A 320 -2.64 15.43 -6.56
N THR A 321 -3.02 16.63 -7.00
CA THR A 321 -4.18 16.86 -7.86
C THR A 321 -3.83 16.61 -9.32
N ASP A 322 -2.92 15.67 -9.60
CA ASP A 322 -2.71 15.16 -10.96
C ASP A 322 -3.90 14.27 -11.35
N GLY A 323 -5.12 14.73 -11.03
CA GLY A 323 -6.32 14.23 -11.64
C GLY A 323 -6.21 14.45 -13.14
N TRP A 324 -6.62 13.44 -13.87
CA TRP A 324 -6.63 13.38 -15.31
C TRP A 324 -7.40 14.59 -15.84
N GLN A 325 -6.77 15.35 -16.73
CA GLN A 325 -7.35 16.57 -17.27
C GLN A 325 -8.37 16.20 -18.34
N THR A 326 -9.65 16.44 -18.05
CA THR A 326 -10.76 16.23 -18.98
C THR A 326 -11.33 17.57 -19.44
N SER A 327 -12.16 17.55 -20.47
CA SER A 327 -12.95 18.69 -20.95
C SER A 327 -13.86 19.30 -19.87
N LEU A 328 -14.19 18.56 -18.81
CA LEU A 328 -14.97 19.04 -17.67
C LEU A 328 -14.10 19.42 -16.46
N GLY A 329 -12.78 19.47 -16.63
CA GLY A 329 -11.80 19.78 -15.59
C GLY A 329 -11.08 18.53 -15.08
N SER A 330 -10.26 18.72 -14.05
CA SER A 330 -9.51 17.63 -13.42
C SER A 330 -10.46 16.60 -12.80
N MET A 331 -10.13 15.32 -12.98
CA MET A 331 -10.85 14.18 -12.45
C MET A 331 -9.86 13.20 -11.83
N GLN A 332 -10.13 12.73 -10.61
CA GLN A 332 -9.39 11.60 -10.06
C GLN A 332 -9.80 10.32 -10.79
N VAL A 333 -8.81 9.56 -11.26
CA VAL A 333 -9.01 8.28 -11.96
C VAL A 333 -8.02 7.30 -11.35
N GLU A 334 -8.53 6.20 -10.81
CA GLU A 334 -7.69 5.07 -10.43
C GLU A 334 -7.36 4.27 -11.69
N GLU A 335 -6.08 3.95 -11.89
CA GLU A 335 -5.57 3.26 -13.06
C GLU A 335 -4.94 1.93 -12.63
N TYR A 336 -5.37 0.82 -13.24
CA TYR A 336 -4.85 -0.52 -13.02
C TYR A 336 -4.37 -1.09 -14.35
N GLY A 337 -3.17 -1.66 -14.39
CA GLY A 337 -2.54 -2.02 -15.66
C GLY A 337 -2.23 -0.77 -16.50
N ARG A 338 -1.44 -0.92 -17.57
CA ARG A 338 -1.01 0.22 -18.41
C ARG A 338 -0.92 -0.14 -19.90
N SER A 339 -1.27 -1.37 -20.26
CA SER A 339 -1.20 -1.91 -21.61
C SER A 339 -2.34 -2.90 -21.84
N GLY A 340 -2.61 -3.19 -23.12
CA GLY A 340 -3.67 -4.12 -23.50
C GLY A 340 -5.03 -3.46 -23.71
N PRO A 341 -6.12 -4.26 -23.78
CA PRO A 341 -7.46 -3.75 -24.06
C PRO A 341 -7.94 -2.80 -22.95
N LEU A 342 -8.55 -1.68 -23.34
CA LEU A 342 -9.06 -0.69 -22.38
C LEU A 342 -10.37 -1.16 -21.75
N ALA A 343 -10.42 -1.17 -20.41
CA ALA A 343 -11.62 -1.28 -19.62
C ALA A 343 -11.88 0.01 -18.82
N ILE A 344 -13.14 0.39 -18.66
CA ILE A 344 -13.53 1.54 -17.83
C ILE A 344 -14.64 1.13 -16.88
N ALA A 345 -14.50 1.44 -15.58
CA ALA A 345 -15.47 1.09 -14.54
C ALA A 345 -16.16 2.33 -13.94
N ILE A 346 -17.49 2.37 -14.00
CA ILE A 346 -18.29 3.47 -13.45
C ILE A 346 -18.92 3.03 -12.12
N HIS A 347 -18.52 3.71 -11.04
CA HIS A 347 -18.98 3.42 -9.68
C HIS A 347 -20.46 3.77 -9.43
N GLY A 348 -21.00 3.34 -8.28
CA GLY A 348 -22.37 3.65 -7.84
C GLY A 348 -22.57 5.10 -7.37
N MET A 349 -23.81 5.50 -7.07
CA MET A 349 -24.12 6.90 -6.73
C MET A 349 -23.46 7.41 -5.44
N ALA A 350 -23.31 6.55 -4.42
CA ALA A 350 -22.79 6.95 -3.12
C ALA A 350 -21.28 7.18 -3.13
N LYS A 351 -20.80 8.19 -2.38
CA LYS A 351 -19.37 8.52 -2.26
C LYS A 351 -18.52 7.39 -1.70
N SER A 352 -19.09 6.59 -0.80
CA SER A 352 -18.42 5.42 -0.20
C SER A 352 -18.21 4.27 -1.19
N MET A 353 -18.77 4.35 -2.41
CA MET A 353 -18.76 3.27 -3.39
C MET A 353 -17.80 3.51 -4.55
N VAL A 354 -16.99 4.58 -4.51
CA VAL A 354 -16.06 4.96 -5.58
C VAL A 354 -15.05 3.83 -5.87
N THR A 355 -14.67 3.08 -4.84
CA THR A 355 -13.63 2.03 -4.88
C THR A 355 -14.19 0.60 -4.97
N GLU A 356 -15.50 0.42 -5.19
CA GLU A 356 -16.10 -0.94 -5.25
C GLU A 356 -15.56 -1.77 -6.42
N TRP A 357 -15.08 -1.14 -7.49
CA TRP A 357 -14.53 -1.81 -8.65
C TRP A 357 -13.06 -2.21 -8.51
N ASP A 358 -12.33 -1.67 -7.53
CA ASP A 358 -10.87 -1.78 -7.40
C ASP A 358 -10.40 -3.24 -7.41
N PHE A 359 -11.10 -4.11 -6.67
CA PHE A 359 -10.78 -5.54 -6.62
C PHE A 359 -10.91 -6.20 -8.00
N THR A 360 -11.98 -5.92 -8.75
CA THR A 360 -12.17 -6.45 -10.11
C THR A 360 -11.20 -5.81 -11.11
N ALA A 361 -10.95 -4.51 -11.00
CA ALA A 361 -10.04 -3.78 -11.87
C ALA A 361 -8.60 -4.29 -11.76
N GLN A 362 -8.15 -4.59 -10.54
CA GLN A 362 -6.87 -5.24 -10.26
C GLN A 362 -6.73 -6.57 -11.01
N HIS A 363 -7.69 -7.48 -10.87
CA HIS A 363 -7.62 -8.81 -11.50
C HIS A 363 -7.73 -8.74 -13.03
N LEU A 364 -8.53 -7.82 -13.56
CA LEU A 364 -8.55 -7.55 -15.00
C LEU A 364 -7.17 -7.08 -15.49
N ALA A 365 -6.50 -6.22 -14.73
CA ALA A 365 -5.15 -5.77 -15.07
C ALA A 365 -4.12 -6.90 -15.02
N GLU A 366 -4.23 -7.83 -14.08
CA GLU A 366 -3.40 -9.05 -14.02
C GLU A 366 -3.58 -9.95 -15.24
N GLU A 367 -4.79 -9.98 -15.82
CA GLU A 367 -5.08 -10.64 -17.10
C GLU A 367 -4.78 -9.76 -18.34
N GLY A 368 -4.05 -8.66 -18.16
CA GLY A 368 -3.53 -7.83 -19.25
C GLY A 368 -4.49 -6.77 -19.78
N TYR A 369 -5.52 -6.38 -19.03
CA TYR A 369 -6.30 -5.17 -19.33
C TYR A 369 -5.60 -3.90 -18.84
N HIS A 370 -5.89 -2.79 -19.52
CA HIS A 370 -5.69 -1.45 -18.98
C HIS A 370 -7.02 -0.95 -18.44
N VAL A 371 -7.17 -0.78 -17.13
CA VAL A 371 -8.44 -0.47 -16.47
C VAL A 371 -8.40 0.92 -15.85
N LEU A 372 -9.41 1.74 -16.17
CA LEU A 372 -9.63 3.06 -15.58
C LEU A 372 -10.89 3.08 -14.72
N VAL A 373 -10.79 3.57 -13.49
CA VAL A 373 -11.91 3.72 -12.55
C VAL A 373 -12.05 5.22 -12.20
N PRO A 374 -12.76 6.01 -13.03
CA PRO A 374 -12.97 7.43 -12.77
C PRO A 374 -13.86 7.70 -11.55
N ASN A 375 -13.41 8.60 -10.67
CA ASN A 375 -14.18 9.11 -9.54
C ASN A 375 -15.06 10.29 -9.99
N PHE A 376 -16.33 10.02 -10.30
CA PHE A 376 -17.31 11.03 -10.68
C PHE A 376 -17.68 11.99 -9.53
N HIS A 377 -17.29 11.73 -8.28
CA HIS A 377 -17.45 12.70 -7.19
C HIS A 377 -16.29 13.69 -7.07
N SER A 378 -15.14 13.41 -7.70
CA SER A 378 -13.94 14.24 -7.62
C SER A 378 -14.10 15.61 -8.29
N ASN A 379 -15.08 15.74 -9.19
CA ASN A 379 -15.41 16.99 -9.87
C ASN A 379 -16.89 17.34 -9.68
N LYS A 380 -17.17 18.61 -9.33
CA LYS A 380 -18.53 19.10 -9.04
C LYS A 380 -19.49 18.94 -10.22
N ASP A 381 -18.97 19.02 -11.45
CA ASP A 381 -19.74 19.00 -12.70
C ASP A 381 -19.94 17.57 -13.22
N THR A 382 -19.22 16.60 -12.65
CA THR A 382 -19.33 15.18 -13.00
C THR A 382 -20.12 14.35 -11.98
N ARG A 383 -20.63 14.99 -10.92
CA ARG A 383 -21.30 14.29 -9.81
C ARG A 383 -22.43 13.37 -10.28
N PRO A 384 -22.52 12.14 -9.73
CA PRO A 384 -23.65 11.26 -9.93
C PRO A 384 -25.00 11.96 -9.70
N GLY A 385 -25.94 11.69 -10.61
CA GLY A 385 -27.27 12.32 -10.62
C GLY A 385 -27.33 13.75 -11.18
N LYS A 386 -26.18 14.38 -11.46
CA LYS A 386 -26.11 15.72 -12.10
C LYS A 386 -25.54 15.68 -13.52
N ILE A 387 -24.53 14.84 -13.75
CA ILE A 387 -23.91 14.71 -15.07
C ILE A 387 -24.87 14.08 -16.09
N SER A 388 -24.86 14.60 -17.32
CA SER A 388 -25.61 14.03 -18.44
C SER A 388 -24.85 12.87 -19.10
N ALA A 389 -25.54 12.02 -19.86
CA ALA A 389 -24.87 10.96 -20.61
C ALA A 389 -23.90 11.51 -21.68
N ASP A 390 -24.20 12.65 -22.31
CA ASP A 390 -23.30 13.28 -23.28
C ASP A 390 -22.03 13.81 -22.60
N SER A 391 -22.18 14.44 -21.45
CA SER A 391 -21.05 14.92 -20.64
C SER A 391 -20.20 13.76 -20.12
N ALA A 392 -20.81 12.65 -19.70
CA ALA A 392 -20.09 11.46 -19.29
C ALA A 392 -19.37 10.79 -20.47
N ALA A 393 -19.97 10.79 -21.67
CA ALA A 393 -19.31 10.31 -22.89
C ALA A 393 -18.08 11.17 -23.23
N ALA A 394 -18.17 12.49 -23.11
CA ALA A 394 -17.05 13.39 -23.32
C ALA A 394 -15.89 13.08 -22.36
N VAL A 395 -16.18 12.85 -21.07
CA VAL A 395 -15.17 12.41 -20.10
C VAL A 395 -14.51 11.10 -20.54
N LEU A 396 -15.29 10.09 -20.93
CA LEU A 396 -14.69 8.81 -21.35
C LEU A 396 -13.85 8.95 -22.61
N LEU A 397 -14.25 9.77 -23.57
CA LEU A 397 -13.46 10.08 -24.77
C LEU A 397 -12.13 10.77 -24.42
N ASP A 398 -12.14 11.69 -23.45
CA ASP A 398 -10.91 12.33 -22.98
C ASP A 398 -9.96 11.30 -22.33
N LEU A 399 -10.50 10.39 -21.49
CA LEU A 399 -9.72 9.32 -20.88
C LEU A 399 -9.14 8.37 -21.94
N MET A 400 -9.95 7.94 -22.90
CA MET A 400 -9.51 7.13 -24.04
C MET A 400 -8.35 7.79 -24.79
N LYS A 401 -8.46 9.10 -25.06
CA LYS A 401 -7.42 9.88 -25.73
C LYS A 401 -6.14 9.94 -24.90
N LEU A 402 -6.25 10.13 -23.59
CA LEU A 402 -5.09 10.21 -22.67
C LEU A 402 -4.32 8.90 -22.61
N VAL A 403 -5.00 7.76 -22.74
CA VAL A 403 -4.36 6.43 -22.78
C VAL A 403 -4.05 5.93 -24.19
N GLY A 404 -4.33 6.73 -25.23
CA GLY A 404 -4.10 6.35 -26.62
C GLY A 404 -4.98 5.20 -27.13
N SER A 405 -6.15 4.99 -26.53
CA SER A 405 -7.11 3.98 -27.00
C SER A 405 -8.17 4.58 -27.93
N SER A 406 -8.57 3.83 -28.95
CA SER A 406 -9.64 4.19 -29.89
C SER A 406 -10.98 3.53 -29.58
N LYS A 407 -11.02 2.61 -28.60
CA LYS A 407 -12.22 1.84 -28.22
C LYS A 407 -12.22 1.45 -26.75
N ILE A 408 -13.40 1.10 -26.22
CA ILE A 408 -13.54 0.51 -24.88
C ILE A 408 -13.86 -0.98 -25.06
N SER A 409 -12.89 -1.84 -24.78
CA SER A 409 -13.09 -3.29 -24.87
C SER A 409 -14.02 -3.83 -23.78
N LEU A 410 -14.06 -3.17 -22.61
CA LEU A 410 -14.98 -3.53 -21.53
C LEU A 410 -15.46 -2.29 -20.76
N LEU A 411 -16.75 -1.98 -20.86
CA LEU A 411 -17.39 -0.93 -20.05
C LEU A 411 -18.14 -1.57 -18.87
N MET A 412 -17.78 -1.19 -17.65
CA MET A 412 -18.38 -1.74 -16.43
C MET A 412 -19.16 -0.66 -15.68
N GLY A 413 -20.26 -1.03 -15.03
CA GLY A 413 -21.04 -0.07 -14.26
C GLY A 413 -21.91 -0.69 -13.17
N LYS A 414 -21.98 -0.05 -12.00
CA LYS A 414 -22.82 -0.51 -10.88
C LYS A 414 -23.90 0.51 -10.52
N SER A 415 -25.14 0.07 -10.28
CA SER A 415 -26.23 0.96 -9.83
C SER A 415 -26.43 2.16 -10.78
N TRP A 416 -26.33 3.40 -10.28
CA TRP A 416 -26.29 4.61 -11.12
C TRP A 416 -25.25 4.52 -12.24
N GLY A 417 -24.03 4.06 -11.93
CA GLY A 417 -22.97 3.85 -12.92
C GLY A 417 -23.32 2.76 -13.92
N GLY A 418 -24.10 1.76 -13.51
CA GLY A 418 -24.65 0.74 -14.41
C GLY A 418 -25.70 1.31 -15.36
N GLY A 419 -26.56 2.20 -14.87
CA GLY A 419 -27.48 2.97 -15.71
C GLY A 419 -26.76 3.88 -16.70
N MET A 420 -25.69 4.55 -16.24
CA MET A 420 -24.85 5.39 -17.09
C MET A 420 -24.13 4.56 -18.17
N ALA A 421 -23.47 3.46 -17.80
CA ALA A 421 -22.81 2.56 -18.74
C ALA A 421 -23.80 2.02 -19.80
N SER A 422 -25.01 1.64 -19.39
CA SER A 422 -26.07 1.20 -20.30
C SER A 422 -26.55 2.29 -21.27
N ALA A 423 -26.43 3.57 -20.92
CA ALA A 423 -26.71 4.68 -21.84
C ALA A 423 -25.51 4.97 -22.75
N LEU A 424 -24.30 4.93 -22.21
CA LEU A 424 -23.05 5.24 -22.90
C LEU A 424 -22.70 4.24 -23.99
N VAL A 425 -23.06 2.97 -23.84
CA VAL A 425 -22.84 1.93 -24.87
C VAL A 425 -23.47 2.28 -26.23
N ASN A 426 -24.47 3.17 -26.25
CA ASN A 426 -25.13 3.65 -27.47
C ASN A 426 -24.43 4.85 -28.13
N LYS A 427 -23.32 5.34 -27.56
CA LYS A 427 -22.50 6.42 -28.13
C LYS A 427 -21.49 5.81 -29.12
N PRO A 428 -21.67 5.99 -30.44
CA PRO A 428 -20.81 5.34 -31.44
C PRO A 428 -19.33 5.69 -31.27
N GLU A 429 -19.03 6.87 -30.74
CA GLU A 429 -17.68 7.38 -30.54
C GLU A 429 -16.88 6.58 -29.50
N LEU A 430 -17.56 5.90 -28.57
CA LEU A 430 -16.92 5.10 -27.52
C LEU A 430 -16.54 3.68 -27.98
N GLN A 431 -17.12 3.19 -29.07
CA GLN A 431 -16.88 1.86 -29.65
C GLN A 431 -16.79 0.74 -28.59
N VAL A 432 -17.85 0.59 -27.79
CA VAL A 432 -17.88 -0.37 -26.67
C VAL A 432 -18.10 -1.80 -27.17
N GLU A 433 -17.16 -2.71 -26.91
CA GLU A 433 -17.23 -4.12 -27.35
C GLU A 433 -18.01 -5.02 -26.38
N LYS A 434 -17.78 -4.82 -25.07
CA LYS A 434 -18.42 -5.58 -24.01
C LYS A 434 -18.90 -4.66 -22.90
N MET A 435 -19.98 -5.06 -22.23
CA MET A 435 -20.55 -4.34 -21.10
C MET A 435 -20.86 -5.30 -19.95
N VAL A 436 -20.42 -4.96 -18.74
CA VAL A 436 -20.73 -5.68 -17.49
C VAL A 436 -21.48 -4.74 -16.56
N LEU A 437 -22.71 -5.09 -16.18
CA LEU A 437 -23.50 -4.27 -15.26
C LEU A 437 -23.84 -5.05 -13.98
N VAL A 438 -23.65 -4.38 -12.83
CA VAL A 438 -24.02 -4.90 -11.51
C VAL A 438 -25.19 -4.09 -10.98
N ALA A 439 -26.35 -4.73 -10.81
CA ALA A 439 -27.59 -4.10 -10.32
C ALA A 439 -27.85 -2.68 -10.89
N PRO A 440 -27.87 -2.49 -12.23
CA PRO A 440 -28.01 -1.18 -12.85
C PRO A 440 -29.33 -0.50 -12.49
N ALA A 441 -29.27 0.79 -12.15
CA ALA A 441 -30.45 1.59 -11.78
C ALA A 441 -31.43 1.79 -12.94
N SER A 442 -30.94 1.69 -14.18
CA SER A 442 -31.72 1.67 -15.41
C SER A 442 -31.04 0.79 -16.44
N LEU A 443 -31.81 0.12 -17.29
CA LEU A 443 -31.29 -0.66 -18.41
C LEU A 443 -31.88 -0.10 -19.70
N GLN A 444 -31.02 0.15 -20.68
CA GLN A 444 -31.41 0.59 -22.03
C GLN A 444 -31.01 -0.49 -23.04
N PRO A 445 -31.68 -0.57 -24.19
CA PRO A 445 -31.21 -1.39 -25.30
C PRO A 445 -29.77 -1.00 -25.70
N TRP A 446 -28.96 -1.98 -26.10
CA TRP A 446 -27.59 -1.79 -26.57
C TRP A 446 -27.44 -2.33 -28.01
N PRO A 447 -26.43 -1.85 -28.77
CA PRO A 447 -26.21 -2.31 -30.13
C PRO A 447 -25.80 -3.78 -30.16
N ALA A 448 -26.14 -4.49 -31.25
CA ALA A 448 -25.79 -5.90 -31.43
C ALA A 448 -24.26 -6.17 -31.47
N SER A 449 -23.47 -5.14 -31.76
CA SER A 449 -22.00 -5.18 -31.69
C SER A 449 -21.47 -5.28 -30.26
N CYS A 450 -22.27 -4.90 -29.25
CA CYS A 450 -21.87 -4.98 -27.85
C CYS A 450 -22.43 -6.24 -27.19
N ARG A 451 -21.54 -7.02 -26.57
CA ARG A 451 -21.93 -8.15 -25.70
C ARG A 451 -22.21 -7.64 -24.29
N ALA A 452 -23.29 -8.09 -23.66
CA ALA A 452 -23.64 -7.66 -22.31
C ALA A 452 -23.72 -8.83 -21.31
N ALA A 453 -23.27 -8.57 -20.09
CA ALA A 453 -23.42 -9.42 -18.93
C ALA A 453 -24.07 -8.65 -17.77
N LEU A 454 -25.00 -9.31 -17.05
CA LEU A 454 -25.65 -8.77 -15.87
C LEU A 454 -25.32 -9.60 -14.62
N PHE A 455 -25.17 -8.91 -13.50
CA PHE A 455 -24.90 -9.50 -12.18
C PHE A 455 -25.85 -8.88 -11.15
N TRP A 456 -26.42 -9.71 -10.27
CA TRP A 456 -27.41 -9.26 -9.30
C TRP A 456 -27.47 -10.14 -8.05
N ALA A 457 -27.65 -9.52 -6.88
CA ALA A 457 -28.03 -10.22 -5.66
C ALA A 457 -29.56 -10.21 -5.50
N GLU A 458 -30.20 -11.36 -5.34
CA GLU A 458 -31.66 -11.47 -5.28
C GLU A 458 -32.27 -10.71 -4.09
N ASP A 459 -31.48 -10.49 -3.02
CA ASP A 459 -31.83 -9.71 -1.84
C ASP A 459 -31.52 -8.20 -1.94
N ASP A 460 -31.19 -7.69 -3.14
CA ASP A 460 -30.94 -6.26 -3.35
C ASP A 460 -32.22 -5.41 -3.11
N ALA A 461 -32.26 -4.76 -1.95
CA ALA A 461 -33.36 -3.89 -1.55
C ALA A 461 -33.30 -2.48 -2.19
N VAL A 462 -32.17 -2.09 -2.81
CA VAL A 462 -31.98 -0.74 -3.36
C VAL A 462 -32.38 -0.70 -4.82
N VAL A 463 -31.88 -1.65 -5.61
CA VAL A 463 -32.30 -1.86 -7.00
C VAL A 463 -32.79 -3.29 -7.12
N PRO A 464 -34.10 -3.53 -6.95
CA PRO A 464 -34.66 -4.88 -6.97
C PRO A 464 -34.48 -5.59 -8.31
N ILE A 465 -34.14 -6.88 -8.29
CA ILE A 465 -33.90 -7.69 -9.50
C ILE A 465 -35.09 -7.74 -10.46
N LYS A 466 -36.31 -7.60 -9.93
CA LYS A 466 -37.55 -7.47 -10.71
C LYS A 466 -37.48 -6.36 -11.78
N ASN A 467 -36.62 -5.35 -11.59
CA ASN A 467 -36.40 -4.29 -12.58
C ASN A 467 -35.76 -4.83 -13.88
N ALA A 468 -34.87 -5.82 -13.77
CA ALA A 468 -34.30 -6.51 -14.92
C ALA A 468 -35.29 -7.54 -15.50
N GLU A 469 -35.98 -8.29 -14.64
CA GLU A 469 -36.96 -9.31 -15.06
C GLU A 469 -38.17 -8.70 -15.79
N ALA A 470 -38.49 -7.44 -15.52
CA ALA A 470 -39.50 -6.67 -16.26
C ALA A 470 -39.12 -6.39 -17.73
N GLN A 471 -37.90 -6.74 -18.17
CA GLN A 471 -37.40 -6.48 -19.53
C GLN A 471 -36.93 -7.77 -20.23
N PRO A 472 -37.83 -8.74 -20.46
CA PRO A 472 -37.47 -10.08 -20.95
C PRO A 472 -36.78 -10.06 -22.32
N GLU A 473 -37.12 -9.11 -23.19
CA GLU A 473 -36.48 -8.97 -24.51
C GLU A 473 -34.99 -8.59 -24.42
N LEU A 474 -34.60 -7.80 -23.41
CA LEU A 474 -33.20 -7.46 -23.17
C LEU A 474 -32.46 -8.62 -22.53
N LEU A 475 -33.11 -9.33 -21.59
CA LEU A 475 -32.52 -10.52 -20.96
C LEU A 475 -32.19 -11.62 -21.98
N GLN A 476 -33.02 -11.81 -23.00
CA GLN A 476 -32.76 -12.76 -24.09
C GLN A 476 -31.52 -12.43 -24.93
N LYS A 477 -31.07 -11.16 -24.92
CA LYS A 477 -29.87 -10.71 -25.66
C LYS A 477 -28.59 -10.83 -24.84
N LEU A 478 -28.68 -11.11 -23.54
CA LEU A 478 -27.52 -11.23 -22.67
C LEU A 478 -26.69 -12.46 -23.04
N LYS A 479 -25.38 -12.30 -22.91
CA LYS A 479 -24.46 -13.44 -22.96
C LYS A 479 -24.31 -14.12 -21.61
N LEU A 480 -24.48 -13.36 -20.54
CA LEU A 480 -24.39 -13.86 -19.17
C LEU A 480 -25.39 -13.11 -18.29
N PHE A 481 -26.14 -13.85 -17.47
CA PHE A 481 -26.90 -13.29 -16.38
C PHE A 481 -26.63 -14.14 -15.13
N HIS A 482 -25.77 -13.61 -14.25
CA HIS A 482 -25.38 -14.27 -13.02
C HIS A 482 -26.16 -13.70 -11.84
N LYS A 483 -26.62 -14.59 -10.96
CA LYS A 483 -27.39 -14.21 -9.77
C LYS A 483 -26.81 -14.87 -8.53
N GLU A 484 -26.77 -14.11 -7.44
CA GLU A 484 -26.46 -14.63 -6.11
C GLU A 484 -27.70 -14.49 -5.23
N ARG A 485 -27.93 -15.45 -4.34
CA ARG A 485 -29.12 -15.41 -3.47
C ARG A 485 -29.05 -14.25 -2.48
N THR A 486 -27.84 -13.91 -2.04
CA THR A 486 -27.61 -12.93 -0.98
C THR A 486 -26.37 -12.08 -1.28
N GLY A 487 -26.35 -10.85 -0.80
CA GLY A 487 -25.19 -9.96 -0.92
C GLY A 487 -25.55 -8.47 -0.88
N GLY A 488 -26.83 -8.16 -1.13
CA GLY A 488 -27.36 -6.82 -1.17
C GLY A 488 -26.83 -5.99 -2.35
N HIS A 489 -26.88 -4.67 -2.20
CA HIS A 489 -26.58 -3.73 -3.28
C HIS A 489 -25.06 -3.44 -3.44
N ARG A 490 -24.26 -4.47 -3.75
CA ARG A 490 -22.80 -4.41 -3.83
C ARG A 490 -22.26 -5.20 -5.03
N ILE A 491 -21.00 -4.94 -5.39
CA ILE A 491 -20.22 -5.83 -6.26
C ILE A 491 -19.69 -6.96 -5.37
N LEU A 492 -20.06 -8.21 -5.68
CA LEU A 492 -19.68 -9.36 -4.87
C LEU A 492 -18.43 -10.02 -5.44
N ASP A 493 -17.53 -10.46 -4.56
CA ASP A 493 -16.32 -11.20 -4.95
C ASP A 493 -16.65 -12.47 -5.74
N THR A 494 -17.80 -13.08 -5.46
CA THR A 494 -18.27 -14.28 -6.19
C THR A 494 -18.62 -14.01 -7.65
N TYR A 495 -18.82 -12.74 -8.04
CA TYR A 495 -18.99 -12.36 -9.44
C TYR A 495 -17.68 -12.41 -10.23
N LEU A 496 -16.54 -12.23 -9.55
CA LEU A 496 -15.25 -12.05 -10.21
C LEU A 496 -14.94 -13.15 -11.23
N PRO A 497 -15.02 -14.47 -10.90
CA PRO A 497 -14.69 -15.52 -11.87
C PRO A 497 -15.51 -15.43 -13.17
N ALA A 498 -16.80 -15.14 -13.06
CA ALA A 498 -17.70 -15.02 -14.20
C ALA A 498 -17.50 -13.69 -14.97
N ILE A 499 -17.09 -12.61 -14.29
CA ILE A 499 -16.66 -11.37 -14.94
C ILE A 499 -15.39 -11.63 -15.77
N MET A 500 -14.40 -12.32 -15.19
CA MET A 500 -13.14 -12.63 -15.87
C MET A 500 -13.35 -13.51 -17.11
N GLU A 501 -14.13 -14.58 -16.98
CA GLU A 501 -14.50 -15.46 -18.10
C GLU A 501 -15.21 -14.69 -19.23
N PHE A 502 -16.12 -13.77 -18.87
CA PHE A 502 -16.79 -12.93 -19.86
C PHE A 502 -15.84 -11.90 -20.50
N ALA A 503 -14.90 -11.38 -19.70
CA ALA A 503 -13.92 -10.40 -20.12
C ALA A 503 -12.82 -10.99 -21.01
N GLU A 504 -12.60 -12.30 -21.05
CA GLU A 504 -11.53 -12.92 -21.85
C GLU A 504 -11.37 -12.31 -23.26
N PRO A 505 -10.19 -11.78 -23.62
CA PRO A 505 -9.96 -11.22 -24.94
C PRO A 505 -10.07 -12.33 -26.00
N PRO A 506 -10.54 -12.03 -27.23
CA PRO A 506 -10.40 -13.00 -28.33
C PRO A 506 -8.92 -13.32 -28.49
N ALA A 507 -8.57 -14.62 -28.51
CA ALA A 507 -7.19 -15.08 -28.62
C ALA A 507 -6.44 -14.34 -29.74
N LEU A 508 -5.27 -13.78 -29.43
CA LEU A 508 -4.33 -13.30 -30.44
C LEU A 508 -3.91 -14.50 -31.28
N LEU A 509 -4.51 -14.65 -32.46
CA LEU A 509 -3.99 -15.56 -33.48
C LEU A 509 -2.70 -14.94 -34.00
N GLU A 510 -1.55 -15.46 -33.58
CA GLU A 510 -0.29 -15.19 -34.25
C GLU A 510 -0.36 -15.76 -35.68
N VAL A 511 -0.42 -14.87 -36.67
CA VAL A 511 -0.21 -15.23 -38.07
C VAL A 511 1.29 -15.19 -38.31
N THR A 512 1.91 -16.36 -38.46
CA THR A 512 3.31 -16.43 -38.88
C THR A 512 3.45 -15.94 -40.32
N ALA A 513 4.67 -15.52 -40.70
CA ALA A 513 5.00 -15.01 -42.03
C ALA A 513 4.73 -15.98 -43.20
N GLU A 514 4.26 -17.20 -42.91
CA GLU A 514 4.03 -18.29 -43.86
C GLU A 514 2.53 -18.60 -44.05
N GLY A 515 1.62 -17.89 -43.37
CA GLY A 515 0.18 -17.98 -43.63
C GLY A 515 -0.53 -19.24 -43.09
N GLU A 516 0.09 -19.98 -42.17
CA GLU A 516 -0.58 -21.10 -41.48
C GLU A 516 -1.08 -20.69 -40.08
N THR A 517 -2.34 -20.98 -39.80
CA THR A 517 -2.95 -20.80 -38.46
C THR A 517 -2.50 -21.93 -37.54
N LYS A 518 -1.72 -21.63 -36.50
CA LYS A 518 -1.47 -22.56 -35.39
C LYS A 518 -2.48 -22.30 -34.27
N GLU A 519 -3.17 -23.34 -33.80
CA GLU A 519 -3.89 -23.26 -32.53
C GLU A 519 -2.89 -22.94 -31.42
N PRO A 520 -3.20 -21.98 -30.52
CA PRO A 520 -2.32 -21.67 -29.40
C PRO A 520 -2.21 -22.90 -28.51
N ALA A 521 -0.98 -23.24 -28.11
CA ALA A 521 -0.75 -24.26 -27.10
C ALA A 521 -1.41 -23.80 -25.79
N HIS A 522 -2.55 -24.40 -25.46
CA HIS A 522 -3.20 -24.24 -24.17
C HIS A 522 -2.24 -24.69 -23.06
N THR A 523 -1.46 -23.79 -22.48
CA THR A 523 -1.09 -23.90 -21.06
C THR A 523 -2.32 -23.55 -20.25
N ARG A 524 -3.23 -24.54 -20.12
CA ARG A 524 -4.25 -24.55 -19.06
C ARG A 524 -3.51 -24.55 -17.72
N SER A 525 -3.24 -23.37 -17.18
CA SER A 525 -3.14 -23.17 -15.74
C SER A 525 -4.54 -23.35 -15.17
N SER A 526 -4.92 -24.61 -14.99
CA SER A 526 -6.27 -24.96 -14.55
C SER A 526 -6.28 -24.94 -13.03
N LEU A 527 -7.21 -24.17 -12.47
CA LEU A 527 -7.67 -24.19 -11.07
C LEU A 527 -7.96 -25.61 -10.49
N TYR A 528 -7.93 -26.68 -11.31
CA TYR A 528 -7.91 -28.06 -10.83
C TYR A 528 -6.60 -28.51 -10.17
N ASP A 529 -5.44 -27.97 -10.55
CA ASP A 529 -4.16 -28.44 -10.00
C ASP A 529 -3.98 -28.03 -8.54
N HIS A 530 -4.57 -26.91 -8.12
CA HIS A 530 -4.60 -26.55 -6.69
C HIS A 530 -5.43 -27.52 -5.84
N LYS A 531 -6.50 -28.14 -6.35
CA LYS A 531 -7.26 -29.13 -5.58
C LYS A 531 -6.54 -30.47 -5.46
N ILE A 532 -5.77 -30.86 -6.47
CA ILE A 532 -4.96 -32.08 -6.46
C ILE A 532 -3.72 -31.88 -5.57
N ILE A 533 -3.06 -30.72 -5.65
CA ILE A 533 -1.91 -30.38 -4.79
C ILE A 533 -2.36 -30.20 -3.35
N LEU A 534 -3.49 -29.53 -3.08
CA LEU A 534 -4.05 -29.41 -1.73
C LEU A 534 -4.50 -30.77 -1.17
N GLY A 535 -5.06 -31.64 -2.01
CA GLY A 535 -5.42 -33.02 -1.65
C GLY A 535 -4.19 -33.89 -1.32
N LEU A 536 -3.10 -33.76 -2.08
CA LEU A 536 -1.84 -34.46 -1.83
C LEU A 536 -1.14 -33.96 -0.57
N VAL A 537 -1.11 -32.64 -0.35
CA VAL A 537 -0.55 -32.03 0.86
C VAL A 537 -1.36 -32.44 2.10
N LEU A 538 -2.70 -32.49 2.00
CA LEU A 538 -3.56 -32.97 3.09
C LEU A 538 -3.32 -34.46 3.39
N CYS A 539 -3.17 -35.29 2.36
CA CYS A 539 -2.82 -36.71 2.53
C CYS A 539 -1.45 -36.92 3.18
N VAL A 540 -0.45 -36.14 2.80
CA VAL A 540 0.89 -36.19 3.40
C VAL A 540 0.88 -35.70 4.85
N LEU A 541 0.12 -34.65 5.16
CA LEU A 541 -0.03 -34.14 6.54
C LEU A 541 -0.81 -35.12 7.44
N VAL A 542 -1.86 -35.76 6.93
CA VAL A 542 -2.60 -36.81 7.65
C VAL A 542 -1.72 -38.05 7.86
N ALA A 543 -0.96 -38.48 6.85
CA ALA A 543 -0.01 -39.58 6.99
C ALA A 543 1.10 -39.26 8.00
N ALA A 544 1.66 -38.05 7.97
CA ALA A 544 2.67 -37.59 8.93
C ALA A 544 2.11 -37.49 10.35
N PHE A 545 0.85 -37.06 10.52
CA PHE A 545 0.16 -37.01 11.81
C PHE A 545 -0.12 -38.41 12.36
N LEU A 546 -0.57 -39.35 11.52
CA LEU A 546 -0.81 -40.75 11.90
C LEU A 546 0.51 -41.47 12.24
N LEU A 547 1.60 -41.18 11.52
CA LEU A 547 2.94 -41.71 11.82
C LEU A 547 3.52 -41.12 13.12
N ARG A 548 3.26 -39.85 13.43
CA ARG A 548 3.60 -39.23 14.72
C ARG A 548 2.80 -39.84 15.88
N LYS A 549 1.51 -40.12 15.67
CA LYS A 549 0.65 -40.74 16.68
C LYS A 549 1.08 -42.18 17.00
N ARG A 550 1.53 -42.94 15.99
CA ARG A 550 2.08 -44.30 16.16
C ARG A 550 3.43 -44.34 16.87
N LYS A 551 4.23 -43.27 16.83
CA LYS A 551 5.53 -43.19 17.55
C LYS A 551 5.40 -42.82 19.04
N ASN A 552 4.24 -42.31 19.47
CA ASN A 552 3.99 -41.90 20.85
C ASN A 552 3.20 -42.93 21.69
N GLU A 553 2.90 -44.11 21.14
CA GLU A 553 2.35 -45.22 21.92
C GLU A 553 3.49 -46.19 22.31
N GLU A 554 4.29 -45.80 23.30
CA GLU A 554 5.09 -46.77 24.05
C GLU A 554 4.18 -47.62 24.95
N PRO A 555 4.44 -48.93 25.09
CA PRO A 555 3.60 -49.82 25.89
C PRO A 555 3.74 -49.49 27.38
N LYS A 556 2.60 -49.19 28.03
CA LYS A 556 2.49 -49.03 29.48
C LYS A 556 3.13 -50.22 30.20
N ARG A 557 4.25 -49.99 30.87
CA ARG A 557 4.84 -50.94 31.83
C ARG A 557 3.88 -51.18 32.98
N SER A 558 3.69 -52.45 33.32
CA SER A 558 2.90 -52.89 34.47
C SER A 558 3.56 -52.45 35.79
N PRO A 559 2.77 -52.21 36.86
CA PRO A 559 3.33 -51.85 38.15
C PRO A 559 3.88 -53.09 38.86
N ARG A 560 5.16 -53.05 39.28
CA ARG A 560 5.72 -54.01 40.24
C ARG A 560 5.37 -53.59 41.68
N PRO A 561 5.21 -54.56 42.60
CA PRO A 561 4.67 -54.32 43.92
C PRO A 561 5.72 -53.79 44.90
N GLN A 562 5.25 -52.96 45.84
CA GLN A 562 5.98 -52.52 47.03
C GLN A 562 6.53 -53.71 47.84
N LYS A 563 7.79 -53.59 48.28
CA LYS A 563 8.32 -54.32 49.43
C LYS A 563 8.84 -53.33 50.47
N LEU A 564 8.46 -53.61 51.71
CA LEU A 564 8.79 -52.97 52.98
C LEU A 564 10.21 -53.34 53.48
N GLY A 565 10.82 -52.43 54.25
CA GLY A 565 11.88 -52.65 55.27
C GLY A 565 13.29 -52.91 54.71
N ALA A 566 14.41 -52.53 55.34
CA ALA A 566 14.72 -52.00 56.68
C ALA A 566 16.17 -51.42 56.66
N ALA A 567 16.56 -50.76 57.77
CA ALA A 567 17.91 -50.43 58.32
C ALA A 567 19.19 -50.73 57.49
N GLU A 568 20.25 -49.93 57.49
CA GLU A 568 20.91 -49.11 58.53
C GLU A 568 21.42 -47.77 58.01
#